data_AF-A0A938CXS0-F1
#
_entry.id   AF-A0A938CXS0-F1
#
_cell.length_a   1.000
_cell.length_b   1.000
_cell.length_c   1.000
_cell.angle_alpha   90.00
_cell.angle_beta   90.00
_cell.angle_gamma   90.00
#
_symmetry.space_group_name_H-M   'P 1'
#
loop_
_entity.id
_entity.type
_entity.pdbx_description
1 polymer ?
#
loop_
_entity_poly.entity_id
_entity_poly.type
_entity_poly.pdbx_seq_one_letter_code
_entity_poly.pdbx_strand_id
1 'polypeptide(L)' 'YSVNDAWIAEDRRKLLAFARDLINSDYAGHRVTFELFAQSPPFAHLNAVYNNFNFKGPLDFVRKAAGLSERVMNQAN' A
#
# COMPACT_ATOMS: atom_id res chain seq x y z
N TYR A 1 -7.15 18.89 28.35
CA TYR A 1 -7.30 17.61 27.62
C TYR A 1 -6.27 16.60 28.11
N SER A 2 -6.66 15.70 29.03
CA SER A 2 -5.92 14.45 29.35
C SER A 2 -6.61 13.27 28.64
N VAL A 3 -5.93 12.14 28.53
CA VAL A 3 -6.47 10.92 27.89
C VAL A 3 -7.48 10.21 28.82
N ASN A 4 -7.21 10.21 30.13
CA ASN A 4 -8.14 9.89 31.23
C ASN A 4 -7.53 10.38 32.57
N ASP A 5 -8.19 10.09 33.70
CA ASP A 5 -7.77 10.53 35.04
C ASP A 5 -6.46 9.89 35.54
N ALA A 6 -6.03 8.79 34.92
CA ALA A 6 -4.79 8.08 35.26
C ALA A 6 -3.55 8.64 34.55
N TRP A 7 -3.71 9.46 33.50
CA TRP A 7 -2.57 9.99 32.73
C TRP A 7 -2.08 11.31 33.29
N ILE A 8 -0.89 11.29 33.90
CA ILE A 8 -0.17 12.51 34.27
C ILE A 8 0.58 13.10 33.06
N ALA A 9 0.92 14.38 33.15
CA ALA A 9 1.51 15.14 32.05
C ALA A 9 2.84 14.56 31.54
N GLU A 10 3.69 14.04 32.43
CA GLU A 10 5.01 13.51 32.06
C GLU A 10 4.89 12.19 31.27
N ASP A 11 3.98 11.29 31.64
CA ASP A 11 3.77 10.04 30.93
C ASP A 11 3.26 10.28 29.51
N ARG A 12 2.36 11.25 29.36
CA ARG A 12 1.92 11.72 28.04
C ARG A 12 3.09 12.30 27.23
N ARG A 13 3.95 13.11 27.86
CA ARG A 13 5.11 13.71 27.19
C ARG A 13 6.05 12.64 26.67
N LYS A 14 6.38 11.64 27.50
CA LYS A 14 7.24 10.51 27.13
C LYS A 14 6.65 9.69 25.98
N LEU A 15 5.37 9.34 26.05
CA LEU A 15 4.71 8.57 24.99
C LEU A 15 4.71 9.33 23.66
N LEU A 16 4.36 10.62 23.67
CA LEU A 16 4.32 11.42 22.44
C LEU A 16 5.72 11.69 21.87
N ALA A 17 6.73 11.87 22.72
CA ALA A 17 8.12 11.97 22.27
C ALA A 17 8.57 10.68 21.59
N PHE A 18 8.29 9.52 22.20
CA PHE A 18 8.61 8.23 21.61
C PHE A 18 7.89 7.98 20.28
N ALA A 19 6.58 8.24 20.22
CA ALA A 19 5.81 8.12 18.98
C ALA A 19 6.33 9.07 17.87
N ARG A 20 6.77 10.28 18.25
CA ARG A 20 7.41 11.22 17.31
C ARG A 20 8.72 10.65 16.78
N ASP A 21 9.56 10.06 17.63
CA ASP A 21 10.82 9.44 17.18
C ASP A 21 10.56 8.26 16.23
N LEU A 22 9.53 7.44 16.48
CA LEU A 22 9.21 6.29 15.63
C LEU A 22 8.71 6.68 14.22
N ILE A 23 8.16 7.87 14.04
CA ILE A 23 7.50 8.26 12.78
C ILE A 23 8.22 9.42 12.08
N ASN A 24 8.78 10.36 12.84
CA ASN A 24 9.28 11.63 12.34
C ASN A 24 10.77 11.88 12.61
N SER A 25 11.50 10.94 13.22
CA SER A 25 12.96 11.06 13.29
C SER A 25 13.61 10.79 11.92
N ASP A 26 14.82 11.27 11.71
CA ASP A 26 15.61 10.97 10.51
C ASP A 26 15.79 9.46 10.32
N TYR A 27 15.96 8.72 11.43
CA TYR A 27 16.05 7.26 11.41
C TYR A 27 14.74 6.61 10.92
N ALA A 28 13.59 7.07 11.43
CA ALA A 28 12.28 6.60 10.99
C ALA A 28 12.04 6.91 9.50
N GLY A 29 12.37 8.13 9.08
CA GLY A 29 12.28 8.55 7.68
C GLY A 29 13.13 7.68 6.75
N HIS A 30 14.36 7.35 7.14
CA HIS A 30 15.22 6.42 6.41
C HIS A 30 14.60 5.02 6.30
N ARG A 31 14.05 4.49 7.39
CA ARG A 31 13.38 3.16 7.41
C ARG A 31 12.17 3.12 6.49
N VAL A 32 11.33 4.16 6.50
CA VAL A 32 10.16 4.27 5.62
C VAL A 32 10.60 4.40 4.15
N THR A 33 11.65 5.17 3.87
CA THR A 33 12.19 5.31 2.52
C THR A 33 12.74 3.98 2.00
N PHE A 34 13.48 3.26 2.84
CA PHE A 34 13.97 1.92 2.51
C PHE A 34 12.80 0.97 2.23
N GLU A 35 11.79 0.91 3.11
CA GLU A 35 10.62 0.06 2.89
C GLU A 35 9.91 0.35 1.56
N LEU A 36 9.73 1.63 1.22
CA LEU A 36 9.03 2.03 0.01
C LEU A 36 9.83 1.81 -1.28
N PHE A 37 11.17 1.89 -1.23
CA PHE A 37 12.00 1.99 -2.43
C PHE A 37 13.14 0.96 -2.53
N ALA A 38 13.37 0.10 -1.53
CA ALA A 38 14.48 -0.85 -1.54
C ALA A 38 14.41 -1.87 -2.68
N GLN A 39 13.20 -2.29 -3.07
CA GLN A 39 13.02 -3.25 -4.15
C GLN A 39 12.81 -2.56 -5.51
N SER A 40 11.90 -1.60 -5.56
CA SER A 40 11.67 -0.71 -6.69
C SER A 40 10.70 0.39 -6.31
N PRO A 41 10.69 1.54 -7.01
CA PRO A 41 9.62 2.52 -6.84
C PRO A 41 8.24 1.87 -7.02
N PRO A 42 7.24 2.17 -6.17
CA PRO A 42 5.95 1.48 -6.18
C PRO A 42 5.26 1.48 -7.55
N PHE A 43 5.37 2.56 -8.32
CA PHE A 43 4.80 2.65 -9.66
C PHE A 43 5.47 1.69 -10.66
N ALA A 44 6.79 1.50 -10.57
CA ALA A 44 7.53 0.61 -11.45
C ALA A 44 7.22 -0.86 -11.12
N HIS A 45 7.12 -1.19 -9.82
CA HIS A 45 6.68 -2.50 -9.36
C HIS A 45 5.28 -2.83 -9.92
N LEU A 46 4.30 -1.96 -9.70
CA LEU A 46 2.92 -2.20 -10.15
C LEU A 46 2.83 -2.28 -11.67
N ASN A 47 3.59 -1.46 -12.39
CA ASN A 47 3.65 -1.55 -13.85
C ASN A 47 4.25 -2.90 -14.32
N ALA A 48 5.29 -3.40 -13.65
CA ALA A 48 5.84 -4.71 -13.96
C ALA A 48 4.83 -5.83 -13.70
N VAL A 49 4.09 -5.79 -12.58
CA VAL A 49 3.01 -6.75 -12.29
C VAL A 49 1.93 -6.68 -13.37
N TYR A 50 1.46 -5.49 -13.73
CA TYR A 50 0.44 -5.31 -14.75
C TYR A 50 0.87 -5.89 -16.10
N ASN A 51 2.07 -5.57 -16.57
CA ASN A 51 2.53 -6.02 -17.89
C ASN A 51 2.84 -7.53 -17.94
N ASN A 52 3.15 -8.17 -16.82
CA ASN A 52 3.49 -9.59 -16.77
C ASN A 52 2.36 -10.49 -16.27
N PHE A 53 1.28 -9.92 -15.74
CA PHE A 53 0.14 -10.70 -15.26
C PHE A 53 -0.69 -11.25 -16.42
N ASN A 54 -1.00 -12.54 -16.37
CA ASN A 54 -1.83 -13.18 -17.39
C ASN A 54 -3.32 -12.87 -17.17
N PHE A 55 -3.82 -11.85 -17.86
CA PHE A 55 -5.22 -11.44 -17.77
C PHE A 55 -6.22 -12.36 -18.46
N LYS A 56 -5.79 -13.34 -19.26
CA LYS A 56 -6.70 -14.17 -20.07
C LYS A 56 -7.75 -14.91 -19.22
N GLY A 57 -7.32 -15.49 -18.10
CA GLY A 57 -8.21 -16.23 -17.20
C GLY A 57 -9.27 -15.33 -16.55
N PRO A 58 -8.86 -14.28 -15.82
CA PRO A 58 -9.80 -13.34 -15.21
C PRO A 58 -10.75 -12.66 -16.22
N LEU A 59 -10.25 -12.27 -17.39
CA LEU A 59 -11.09 -11.65 -18.43
C LEU A 59 -12.15 -12.62 -18.96
N ASP A 60 -11.81 -13.89 -19.21
CA ASP A 60 -12.80 -14.87 -19.66
C ASP A 60 -13.84 -15.19 -18.57
N PHE A 61 -13.43 -15.23 -17.31
CA PHE A 61 -14.36 -15.39 -16.18
C PHE A 61 -15.36 -14.25 -16.11
N VAL A 62 -14.89 -12.99 -16.15
CA VAL A 62 -15.75 -11.80 -16.13
C VAL A 62 -16.69 -11.79 -17.33
N ARG A 63 -16.17 -12.09 -18.53
CA ARG A 63 -16.98 -12.18 -19.76
C ARG A 63 -18.13 -13.16 -19.59
N LYS A 64 -17.88 -14.36 -19.08
CA LYS A 64 -18.93 -15.38 -18.83
C LYS A 64 -19.93 -14.94 -17.78
N ALA A 65 -19.45 -14.42 -16.65
CA ALA A 65 -20.32 -13.97 -15.54
C ALA A 65 -21.22 -12.80 -15.94
N ALA A 66 -20.72 -11.90 -16.77
CA ALA A 66 -21.46 -10.75 -17.28
C ALA A 66 -22.29 -11.04 -18.55
N GLY A 67 -22.29 -12.27 -19.06
CA GLY A 67 -23.04 -12.64 -20.27
C GLY A 67 -22.55 -11.97 -21.55
N LEU A 68 -21.27 -11.59 -21.61
CA LEU A 68 -20.70 -10.88 -22.74
C LEU A 68 -20.37 -11.84 -23.90
N SER A 69 -20.65 -11.39 -25.12
CA SER A 69 -20.34 -12.16 -26.34
C SER A 69 -18.83 -12.37 -26.51
N GLU A 70 -18.42 -13.42 -27.21
CA GLU A 70 -16.99 -13.70 -27.47
C GLU A 70 -16.28 -12.60 -28.29
N ARG A 71 -17.04 -11.78 -29.04
CA ARG A 71 -16.52 -10.69 -29.86
C ARG A 71 -15.68 -9.68 -29.06
N VAL A 72 -15.96 -9.52 -27.76
CA VAL A 72 -15.24 -8.57 -26.89
C VAL A 72 -13.79 -8.98 -26.62
N MET A 73 -13.43 -10.24 -26.83
CA MET A 73 -12.07 -10.74 -26.62
C MET A 73 -11.18 -10.61 -27.86
N ASN A 74 -11.73 -10.26 -29.02
CA ASN A 74 -11.00 -10.25 -30.30
C ASN A 74 -10.03 -9.06 -30.47
N GLN A 75 -9.93 -8.15 -29.50
CA GLN A 75 -9.08 -6.95 -29.57
C GLN A 75 -8.04 -6.84 -28.46
N ALA A 76 -7.93 -7.82 -27.57
CA ALA A 76 -6.87 -7.85 -26.58
C ALA A 76 -5.57 -8.40 -27.22
N ASN A 77 -4.85 -7.51 -27.91
CA ASN A 77 -3.43 -7.71 -28.25
C ASN A 77 -2.58 -7.36 -27.02
#